data_AF-A0A1H2A728-F1
#
_entry.id   AF-A0A1H2A728-F1
#
_cell.length_a   1.000
_cell.length_b   1.000
_cell.length_c   1.000
_cell.angle_alpha   90.00
_cell.angle_beta   90.00
_cell.angle_gamma   90.00
#
_symmetry.space_group_name_H-M   'P 1'
#
loop_
_entity.id
_entity.type
_entity.pdbx_description
1 polymer ?
#
loop_
_entity_poly.entity_id
_entity_poly.type
_entity_poly.pdbx_seq_one_letter_code
_entity_poly.pdbx_strand_id
1 'polypeptide(L)'
;MVVRKKVETIHLRVSATSKACLEGLANVMGKTSTRVLEELIAEAAEKCVIEGTDATIDVNLYSDGEWTLQKALQLAHIPEEPILKKLRTYFLADEAMSRKDCIFLEAILWSPDVFSGDTDIFLESERIFKNPVMEHPHDIRAFKIDLDEINRQMSSLEEFAEFRLKNKSVSPSYVEYLRMKEAKPKS
;
A
#
# COMPACT_ATOMS: atom_id res chain seq x y z
N MET A 1 4.76 -27.05 -14.71
CA MET A 1 5.68 -25.92 -14.87
C MET A 1 5.93 -25.32 -13.50
N VAL A 2 7.17 -25.31 -13.02
CA VAL A 2 7.52 -24.61 -11.77
C VAL A 2 7.47 -23.11 -12.08
N VAL A 3 6.45 -22.42 -11.57
CA VAL A 3 6.38 -20.96 -11.65
C VAL A 3 7.57 -20.41 -10.87
N ARG A 4 8.55 -19.86 -11.58
CA ARG A 4 9.72 -19.23 -10.97
C ARG A 4 9.22 -18.05 -10.15
N LYS A 5 9.38 -18.10 -8.82
CA LYS A 5 9.07 -16.96 -7.93
C LYS A 5 9.84 -15.74 -8.45
N LYS A 6 9.13 -14.66 -8.78
CA LYS A 6 9.75 -13.39 -9.17
C LYS A 6 10.54 -12.90 -7.96
N VAL A 7 11.86 -12.80 -8.10
CA VAL A 7 12.75 -12.38 -7.01
C VAL A 7 12.83 -10.86 -7.03
N GLU A 8 12.60 -10.23 -5.89
CA GLU A 8 12.81 -8.79 -5.71
C GLU A 8 14.19 -8.53 -5.09
N THR A 9 14.85 -7.46 -5.53
CA THR A 9 16.18 -7.07 -5.03
C THR A 9 16.06 -5.86 -4.12
N ILE A 10 16.60 -5.96 -2.90
CA ILE A 10 16.71 -4.85 -1.95
C ILE A 10 18.18 -4.40 -1.89
N HIS A 11 18.44 -3.13 -2.21
CA HIS A 11 19.76 -2.53 -2.05
C HIS A 11 19.89 -1.88 -0.66
N LEU A 12 20.75 -2.46 0.19
CA LEU A 12 20.97 -1.99 1.55
C LEU A 12 22.34 -1.33 1.70
N ARG A 13 22.38 -0.17 2.37
CA ARG A 13 23.62 0.41 2.89
C ARG A 13 23.68 0.11 4.38
N VAL A 14 24.75 -0.56 4.81
CA VAL A 14 24.94 -1.00 6.19
C VAL A 14 26.35 -0.67 6.67
N SER A 15 26.54 -0.61 7.98
CA SER A 15 27.88 -0.48 8.57
C SER A 15 28.72 -1.73 8.30
N ALA A 16 30.05 -1.60 8.35
CA ALA A 16 30.97 -2.74 8.23
C ALA A 16 30.68 -3.82 9.30
N THR A 17 30.40 -3.40 10.53
CA THR A 17 30.06 -4.30 11.64
C THR A 17 28.76 -5.07 11.36
N SER A 18 27.70 -4.39 10.91
CA SER A 18 26.43 -5.05 10.58
C SER A 18 26.58 -6.10 9.47
N LYS A 19 27.40 -5.80 8.46
CA LYS A 19 27.72 -6.77 7.39
C LYS A 19 28.44 -8.00 7.96
N ALA A 20 29.48 -7.80 8.78
CA ALA A 20 30.22 -8.89 9.40
C ALA A 20 29.33 -9.75 10.33
N CYS A 21 28.41 -9.13 11.07
CA CYS A 21 27.43 -9.85 11.89
C CYS A 21 26.49 -10.70 11.03
N LEU A 22 25.96 -10.18 9.92
CA LEU A 22 25.09 -10.94 9.03
C LEU A 22 25.81 -12.14 8.41
N GLU A 23 27.06 -11.96 7.98
CA GLU A 23 27.90 -13.04 7.46
C GLU A 23 28.23 -14.09 8.54
N GLY A 24 28.53 -13.65 9.77
CA GLY A 24 28.73 -14.53 10.91
C GLY A 24 27.49 -15.35 11.25
N LEU A 25 26.31 -14.72 11.31
CA LEU A 25 25.03 -15.39 11.53
C LEU A 25 24.74 -16.43 10.44
N ALA A 26 24.94 -16.06 9.17
CA ALA A 26 24.78 -16.97 8.03
C ALA A 26 25.65 -18.23 8.18
N ASN A 27 26.92 -18.06 8.54
CA ASN A 27 27.84 -19.18 8.74
C ASN A 27 27.46 -20.07 9.93
N VAL A 28 27.11 -19.48 11.08
CA VAL A 28 26.70 -20.23 12.28
C VAL A 28 25.41 -21.02 12.03
N MET A 29 24.47 -20.45 11.29
CA MET A 29 23.17 -21.06 10.99
C MET A 29 23.20 -22.01 9.80
N GLY A 30 24.30 -22.08 9.04
CA GLY A 30 24.40 -22.86 7.81
C GLY A 30 23.45 -22.37 6.70
N LYS A 31 23.18 -21.07 6.63
CA LYS A 31 22.24 -20.44 5.68
C LYS A 31 22.94 -19.34 4.88
N THR A 32 22.33 -18.90 3.78
CA THR A 32 22.79 -17.69 3.08
C THR A 32 22.40 -16.43 3.86
N SER A 33 23.16 -15.35 3.72
CA SER A 33 22.82 -14.05 4.30
C SER A 33 21.43 -13.56 3.88
N THR A 34 21.03 -13.83 2.63
CA THR A 34 19.68 -13.55 2.14
C THR A 34 18.62 -14.30 2.96
N ARG A 35 18.80 -15.60 3.20
CA ARG A 35 17.83 -16.40 3.94
C ARG A 35 17.73 -15.96 5.40
N VAL A 36 18.87 -15.65 6.04
CA VAL A 36 18.88 -15.09 7.41
C VAL A 36 18.11 -13.77 7.44
N LEU A 37 18.36 -12.88 6.48
CA LEU A 37 17.67 -11.60 6.41
C LEU A 37 16.15 -11.76 6.22
N GLU A 38 15.72 -12.66 5.32
CA GLU A 38 14.28 -12.97 5.13
C GLU A 38 13.62 -13.50 6.41
N GLU A 39 14.29 -14.38 7.15
CA GLU A 39 13.78 -14.91 8.43
C GLU A 39 13.65 -13.81 9.48
N LEU A 40 14.67 -12.95 9.62
CA LEU A 40 14.64 -11.84 10.57
C LEU A 40 13.57 -10.79 10.22
N ILE A 41 13.38 -10.49 8.93
CA ILE A 41 12.31 -9.59 8.47
C ILE A 41 10.94 -10.20 8.77
N ALA A 42 10.74 -11.50 8.50
CA ALA A 42 9.49 -12.17 8.78
C ALA A 42 9.17 -12.15 10.28
N GLU A 43 10.14 -12.49 11.13
CA GLU A 43 10.00 -12.48 12.58
C GLU A 43 9.68 -11.07 13.12
N ALA A 44 10.37 -10.05 12.60
CA ALA A 44 10.10 -8.67 12.99
C ALA A 44 8.70 -8.21 12.56
N ALA A 45 8.26 -8.56 11.35
CA ALA A 45 6.94 -8.22 10.83
C ALA A 45 5.81 -8.97 11.56
N GLU A 46 6.07 -10.18 12.05
CA GLU A 46 5.12 -10.96 12.86
C GLU A 46 4.92 -10.33 14.24
N LYS A 47 5.96 -9.72 14.81
CA LYS A 47 5.90 -9.04 16.13
C LYS A 47 5.40 -7.60 16.05
N CYS A 48 5.28 -7.04 14.85
CA CYS A 48 4.85 -5.66 14.64
C CYS A 48 3.31 -5.63 14.56
N VAL A 49 2.67 -5.28 15.67
CA VAL A 49 1.22 -5.07 15.72
C VAL A 49 0.87 -3.77 15.01
N ILE A 50 -0.17 -3.82 14.16
CA ILE A 50 -0.71 -2.68 13.43
C ILE A 50 -1.97 -2.20 14.12
N GLU A 51 -2.01 -0.93 14.49
CA GLU A 51 -3.18 -0.33 15.14
C GLU A 51 -4.13 0.29 14.09
N GLY A 52 -3.56 0.87 13.03
CA GLY A 52 -4.29 1.50 11.93
C GLY A 52 -4.87 0.51 10.93
N THR A 53 -6.17 0.22 11.06
CA THR A 53 -6.96 -0.40 9.99
C THR A 53 -8.12 0.51 9.63
N ASP A 54 -8.48 0.55 8.35
CA ASP A 54 -9.63 1.33 7.92
C ASP A 54 -10.89 0.84 8.63
N ALA A 55 -11.74 1.79 9.06
CA ALA A 55 -12.91 1.48 9.87
C ALA A 55 -13.87 0.48 9.18
N THR A 56 -13.87 0.43 7.84
CA THR A 56 -14.69 -0.48 7.04
C THR A 56 -14.21 -1.93 7.05
N ILE A 57 -12.96 -2.20 7.46
CA ILE A 57 -12.34 -3.52 7.43
C ILE A 57 -12.74 -4.33 8.66
N ASP A 58 -13.14 -5.59 8.45
CA ASP A 58 -13.40 -6.55 9.51
C ASP A 58 -12.14 -7.35 9.86
N VAL A 59 -11.34 -6.75 10.74
CA VAL A 59 -10.16 -7.40 11.31
C VAL A 59 -10.48 -8.66 12.11
N ASN A 60 -11.73 -8.85 12.57
CA ASN A 60 -12.09 -10.00 13.39
C ASN A 60 -12.29 -11.28 12.55
N LEU A 61 -12.46 -11.17 11.23
CA LEU A 61 -12.55 -12.35 10.35
C LEU A 61 -11.24 -13.14 10.25
N TYR A 62 -10.13 -12.54 10.64
CA TYR A 62 -8.79 -13.11 10.52
C TYR A 62 -8.09 -13.29 11.88
N SER A 63 -8.81 -13.07 12.99
CA SER A 63 -8.22 -13.00 14.33
C SER A 63 -8.37 -14.31 15.12
N ASP A 64 -7.42 -15.22 14.93
CA ASP A 64 -6.96 -16.13 16.01
C ASP A 64 -5.84 -15.47 16.86
N GLY A 65 -5.68 -14.14 16.79
CA GLY A 65 -4.65 -13.36 17.50
C GLY A 65 -4.52 -11.92 17.00
N GLU A 66 -3.42 -11.24 17.36
CA GLU A 66 -3.16 -9.83 17.01
C GLU A 66 -3.07 -9.59 15.48
N TRP A 67 -3.43 -8.38 15.04
CA TRP A 67 -3.29 -7.93 13.66
C TRP A 67 -1.87 -7.41 13.43
N THR A 68 -1.07 -8.15 12.66
CA THR A 68 0.36 -7.89 12.51
C THR A 68 0.69 -7.39 11.11
N LEU A 69 1.81 -6.69 10.95
CA LEU A 69 2.28 -6.17 9.66
C LEU A 69 2.39 -7.31 8.63
N GLN A 70 2.88 -8.47 9.05
CA GLN A 70 2.98 -9.63 8.18
C GLN A 70 1.62 -10.07 7.63
N LYS A 71 0.59 -10.19 8.48
CA LYS A 71 -0.76 -10.57 8.06
C LYS A 71 -1.35 -9.55 7.10
N ALA A 72 -1.23 -8.27 7.42
CA ALA A 72 -1.72 -7.19 6.59
C ALA A 72 -1.08 -7.19 5.19
N LEU A 73 0.25 -7.31 5.11
CA LEU A 73 0.97 -7.30 3.83
C LEU A 73 0.77 -8.59 3.02
N GLN A 74 0.56 -9.73 3.68
CA GLN A 74 0.20 -10.98 2.99
C GLN A 74 -1.20 -10.89 2.38
N LEU A 75 -2.19 -10.34 3.11
CA LEU A 75 -3.54 -10.15 2.60
C LEU A 75 -3.60 -9.09 1.50
N ALA A 76 -2.77 -8.04 1.60
CA ALA A 76 -2.64 -7.02 0.57
C ALA A 76 -1.94 -7.50 -0.71
N HIS A 77 -1.26 -8.65 -0.68
CA HIS A 77 -0.43 -9.08 -1.80
C HIS A 77 -1.28 -9.52 -3.00
N ILE A 78 -1.20 -8.74 -4.07
CA ILE A 78 -1.66 -9.16 -5.40
C ILE A 78 -0.43 -9.30 -6.31
N PRO A 79 -0.21 -10.48 -6.91
CA PRO A 79 0.82 -10.65 -7.92
C PRO A 79 0.58 -9.70 -9.10
N GLU A 80 1.66 -9.08 -9.59
CA GLU A 80 1.69 -8.29 -10.84
C GLU A 80 0.87 -6.98 -10.85
N GLU A 81 0.12 -6.68 -9.79
CA GLU A 81 -0.69 -5.47 -9.67
C GLU A 81 -0.21 -4.56 -8.51
N PRO A 82 0.86 -3.75 -8.73
CA PRO A 82 1.48 -2.96 -7.67
C PRO A 82 0.56 -1.86 -7.11
N ILE A 83 -0.32 -1.29 -7.94
CA ILE A 83 -1.28 -0.25 -7.53
C ILE A 83 -2.33 -0.86 -6.60
N LEU A 84 -2.91 -2.00 -6.98
CA LEU A 84 -3.86 -2.70 -6.12
C LEU A 84 -3.23 -3.14 -4.81
N LYS A 85 -2.00 -3.66 -4.84
CA LYS A 85 -1.26 -3.98 -3.62
C LYS A 85 -1.15 -2.76 -2.69
N LYS A 86 -0.78 -1.59 -3.24
CA LYS A 86 -0.71 -0.34 -2.46
C LYS A 86 -2.07 0.07 -1.89
N LEU A 87 -3.14 0.05 -2.69
CA LEU A 87 -4.49 0.35 -2.23
C LEU A 87 -4.92 -0.58 -1.10
N ARG A 88 -4.72 -1.88 -1.25
CA ARG A 88 -5.03 -2.85 -0.19
C ARG A 88 -4.21 -2.59 1.07
N THR A 89 -2.92 -2.30 0.94
CA THR A 89 -2.09 -1.94 2.09
C THR A 89 -2.62 -0.69 2.79
N TYR A 90 -3.13 0.31 2.07
CA TYR A 90 -3.71 1.50 2.68
C TYR A 90 -4.94 1.17 3.55
N PHE A 91 -5.82 0.28 3.11
CA PHE A 91 -6.95 -0.16 3.93
C PHE A 91 -6.52 -1.01 5.14
N LEU A 92 -5.47 -1.81 4.99
CA LEU A 92 -5.10 -2.86 5.96
C LEU A 92 -3.99 -2.45 6.96
N ALA A 93 -3.18 -1.45 6.61
CA ALA A 93 -2.02 -0.98 7.37
C ALA A 93 -1.50 0.35 6.79
N ASP A 94 -2.27 1.43 6.88
CA ASP A 94 -1.88 2.75 6.36
C ASP A 94 -0.59 3.27 7.02
N GLU A 95 -0.38 2.96 8.30
CA GLU A 95 0.83 3.29 9.07
C GLU A 95 2.12 2.63 8.51
N ALA A 96 1.99 1.55 7.75
CA ALA A 96 3.12 0.90 7.08
C ALA A 96 3.53 1.62 5.77
N MET A 97 2.79 2.66 5.37
CA MET A 97 2.99 3.38 4.13
C MET A 97 3.68 4.72 4.33
N SER A 98 4.38 5.19 3.30
CA SER A 98 4.90 6.56 3.32
C SER A 98 3.74 7.56 3.25
N ARG A 99 3.89 8.73 3.88
CA ARG A 99 2.87 9.79 3.78
C ARG A 99 2.60 10.21 2.33
N LYS A 100 3.61 10.12 1.44
CA LYS A 100 3.43 10.39 0.00
C LYS A 100 2.46 9.39 -0.62
N ASP A 101 2.66 8.11 -0.34
CA ASP A 101 1.78 7.05 -0.84
C ASP A 101 0.36 7.18 -0.27
N CYS A 102 0.21 7.50 1.03
CA CYS A 102 -1.12 7.76 1.60
C CYS A 102 -1.87 8.86 0.83
N ILE A 103 -1.22 10.01 0.58
CA ILE A 103 -1.83 11.13 -0.16
C ILE A 103 -2.16 10.73 -1.60
N PHE A 104 -1.28 9.97 -2.25
CA PHE A 104 -1.49 9.45 -3.59
C PHE A 104 -2.75 8.56 -3.65
N LEU A 105 -2.90 7.65 -2.69
CA LEU A 105 -4.04 6.71 -2.65
C LEU A 105 -5.33 7.41 -2.20
N GLU A 106 -5.24 8.37 -1.28
CA GLU A 106 -6.36 9.26 -0.93
C GLU A 106 -6.89 10.00 -2.16
N ALA A 107 -6.01 10.50 -3.04
CA ALA A 107 -6.43 11.16 -4.28
C ALA A 107 -7.28 10.24 -5.16
N ILE A 108 -6.92 8.97 -5.25
CA ILE A 108 -7.64 7.94 -6.01
C ILE A 108 -8.99 7.65 -5.34
N LEU A 109 -8.97 7.29 -4.06
CA LEU A 109 -10.15 6.85 -3.33
C LEU A 109 -11.21 7.95 -3.21
N TRP A 110 -10.80 9.19 -2.96
CA TRP A 110 -11.71 10.32 -2.74
C TRP A 110 -12.08 11.09 -4.01
N SER A 111 -11.72 10.57 -5.19
CA SER A 111 -12.11 11.14 -6.49
C SER A 111 -12.85 10.08 -7.33
N PRO A 112 -13.99 9.55 -6.85
CA PRO A 112 -14.73 8.49 -7.55
C PRO A 112 -15.16 8.91 -8.96
N ASP A 113 -15.45 10.19 -9.20
CA ASP A 113 -15.81 10.72 -10.52
C ASP A 113 -14.70 10.56 -11.58
N VAL A 114 -13.45 10.37 -11.14
CA VAL A 114 -12.28 10.23 -12.00
C VAL A 114 -11.81 8.78 -12.07
N PHE A 115 -11.76 8.09 -10.92
CA PHE A 115 -11.07 6.81 -10.81
C PHE A 115 -11.97 5.60 -10.56
N SER A 116 -13.29 5.77 -10.44
CA SER A 116 -14.18 4.60 -10.32
C SER A 116 -14.16 3.78 -11.61
N GLY A 117 -14.14 2.47 -11.47
CA GLY A 117 -14.16 1.54 -12.60
C GLY A 117 -14.67 0.16 -12.20
N ASP A 118 -14.29 -0.86 -12.96
CA ASP A 118 -14.79 -2.23 -12.78
C ASP A 118 -13.88 -3.13 -11.93
N THR A 119 -12.68 -2.67 -11.57
CA THR A 119 -11.71 -3.50 -10.83
C THR A 119 -11.93 -3.37 -9.33
N ASP A 120 -12.37 -4.44 -8.67
CA ASP A 120 -12.52 -4.46 -7.21
C ASP A 120 -11.17 -4.34 -6.49
N ILE A 121 -11.05 -3.42 -5.53
CA ILE A 121 -9.87 -3.35 -4.65
C ILE A 121 -9.77 -4.63 -3.82
N PHE A 122 -10.89 -5.07 -3.24
CA PHE A 122 -11.06 -6.37 -2.59
C PHE A 122 -12.23 -7.11 -3.23
N LEU A 123 -12.01 -8.36 -3.61
CA LEU A 123 -13.07 -9.21 -4.15
C LEU A 123 -14.11 -9.48 -3.06
N GLU A 124 -15.38 -9.52 -3.44
CA GLU A 124 -16.48 -9.85 -2.51
C GLU A 124 -16.26 -11.20 -1.82
N SER A 125 -15.66 -12.18 -2.52
CA SER A 125 -15.31 -13.48 -1.98
C SER A 125 -14.31 -13.44 -0.84
N GLU A 126 -13.50 -12.38 -0.74
CA GLU A 126 -12.54 -12.19 0.35
C GLU A 126 -13.24 -11.77 1.65
N ARG A 127 -14.46 -11.23 1.57
CA ARG A 127 -15.29 -10.82 2.73
C ARG A 127 -14.59 -9.86 3.71
N ILE A 128 -13.69 -9.02 3.22
CA ILE A 128 -12.81 -8.19 4.07
C ILE A 128 -13.56 -7.05 4.78
N PHE A 129 -14.70 -6.61 4.27
CA PHE A 129 -15.45 -5.48 4.83
C PHE A 129 -16.47 -5.93 5.90
N LYS A 130 -16.57 -5.18 7.01
CA LYS A 130 -17.51 -5.43 8.14
C LYS A 130 -18.96 -5.54 7.67
N ASN A 131 -19.34 -4.65 6.75
CA ASN A 131 -20.58 -4.73 6.00
C ASN A 131 -20.20 -4.62 4.52
N PRO A 132 -20.84 -5.38 3.61
CA PRO A 132 -20.66 -5.13 2.19
C PRO A 132 -20.94 -3.66 1.90
N VAL A 133 -20.02 -3.00 1.19
CA VAL A 133 -19.95 -1.55 0.92
C VAL A 133 -21.30 -0.92 0.55
N MET A 134 -22.24 -1.71 0.01
CA MET A 134 -23.62 -1.32 -0.29
C MET A 134 -24.46 -0.83 0.90
N GLU A 135 -24.04 -1.02 2.16
CA GLU A 135 -24.78 -0.55 3.34
C GLU A 135 -24.28 0.79 3.92
N HIS A 136 -23.26 1.41 3.32
CA HIS A 136 -22.79 2.75 3.68
C HIS A 136 -23.09 3.74 2.54
N PRO A 137 -24.35 4.17 2.35
CA PRO A 137 -24.75 5.09 1.27
C PRO A 137 -24.11 6.49 1.35
N HIS A 138 -23.26 6.73 2.35
CA HIS A 138 -22.52 7.97 2.55
C HIS A 138 -20.99 7.81 2.39
N ASP A 139 -20.48 6.59 2.18
CA ASP A 139 -19.06 6.41 1.85
C ASP A 139 -18.87 6.74 0.36
N ILE A 140 -18.27 7.90 0.10
CA ILE A 140 -18.04 8.43 -1.24
C ILE A 140 -16.78 7.87 -1.90
N ARG A 141 -16.09 6.91 -1.28
CA ARG A 141 -14.84 6.37 -1.80
C ARG A 141 -15.04 5.42 -2.97
N ALA A 142 -14.08 5.40 -3.89
CA ALA A 142 -13.99 4.40 -4.95
C ALA A 142 -13.48 3.05 -4.40
N PHE A 143 -14.37 2.08 -4.22
CA PHE A 143 -14.02 0.70 -3.85
C PHE A 143 -13.77 -0.21 -5.06
N LYS A 144 -14.23 0.24 -6.23
CA LYS A 144 -13.87 -0.31 -7.53
C LYS A 144 -13.18 0.78 -8.34
N ILE A 145 -12.09 0.44 -9.01
CA ILE A 145 -11.21 1.40 -9.65
C ILE A 145 -10.99 1.09 -11.13
N ASP A 146 -10.67 2.14 -11.88
CA ASP A 146 -10.14 2.05 -13.23
C ASP A 146 -8.61 2.11 -13.18
N LEU A 147 -7.97 0.94 -13.31
CA LEU A 147 -6.51 0.84 -13.31
C LEU A 147 -5.87 1.53 -14.52
N ASP A 148 -6.54 1.56 -15.67
CA ASP A 148 -6.03 2.21 -16.87
C ASP A 148 -6.03 3.73 -16.68
N GLU A 149 -7.08 4.28 -16.09
CA GLU A 149 -7.15 5.70 -15.79
C GLU A 149 -6.15 6.13 -14.71
N ILE A 150 -5.95 5.32 -13.67
CA ILE A 150 -4.88 5.56 -12.68
C ILE A 150 -3.51 5.58 -13.37
N ASN A 151 -3.24 4.63 -14.25
CA ASN A 151 -1.98 4.57 -15.00
C ASN A 151 -1.80 5.78 -15.92
N ARG A 152 -2.86 6.24 -16.59
CA ARG A 152 -2.84 7.44 -17.43
C ARG A 152 -2.54 8.70 -16.63
N GLN A 153 -3.07 8.81 -15.42
CA GLN A 153 -2.90 9.97 -14.56
C GLN A 153 -1.73 9.86 -13.58
N MET A 154 -0.92 8.79 -13.67
CA MET A 154 0.16 8.48 -12.72
C MET A 154 1.07 9.68 -12.45
N SER A 155 1.57 10.35 -13.49
CA SER A 155 2.43 11.53 -13.33
C SER A 155 1.73 12.67 -12.60
N SER A 156 0.45 12.94 -12.91
CA SER A 156 -0.33 13.98 -12.23
C SER A 156 -0.62 13.62 -10.77
N LEU A 157 -0.85 12.34 -10.47
CA LEU A 157 -1.04 11.84 -9.10
C LEU A 157 0.26 11.98 -8.27
N GLU A 158 1.42 11.67 -8.85
CA GLU A 158 2.71 11.86 -8.19
C GLU A 158 3.00 13.34 -7.91
N GLU A 159 2.76 14.21 -8.89
CA GLU A 159 2.90 15.66 -8.73
C GLU A 159 1.95 16.21 -7.65
N PHE A 160 0.70 15.73 -7.62
CA PHE A 160 -0.27 16.11 -6.59
C PHE A 160 0.21 15.71 -5.20
N ALA A 161 0.69 14.46 -5.03
CA ALA A 161 1.19 13.99 -3.75
C ALA A 161 2.38 14.83 -3.25
N GLU A 162 3.30 15.19 -4.16
CA GLU A 162 4.39 16.10 -3.82
C GLU A 162 3.93 17.51 -3.48
N PHE A 163 2.96 18.03 -4.23
CA PHE A 163 2.37 19.34 -3.97
C PHE A 163 1.76 19.39 -2.57
N ARG A 164 0.94 18.39 -2.20
CA ARG A 164 0.29 18.28 -0.89
C ARG A 164 1.30 18.10 0.25
N LEU A 165 2.39 17.36 0.03
CA LEU A 165 3.46 17.22 1.02
C LEU A 165 4.17 18.54 1.31
N LYS A 166 4.45 19.33 0.26
CA LYS A 166 5.13 20.62 0.35
C LYS A 166 4.23 21.73 0.89
N ASN A 167 2.94 21.71 0.56
CA ASN A 167 1.99 22.79 0.83
C ASN A 167 0.94 22.37 1.87
N LYS A 168 1.36 22.07 3.10
CA LYS A 168 0.47 21.57 4.16
C LYS A 168 -0.67 22.53 4.55
N SER A 169 -0.51 23.82 4.28
CA SER A 169 -1.52 24.86 4.56
C SER A 169 -2.66 24.91 3.54
N VAL A 170 -2.51 24.25 2.39
CA VAL A 170 -3.51 24.22 1.32
C VAL A 170 -3.89 22.77 1.07
N SER A 171 -5.16 22.44 1.22
CA SER A 171 -5.66 21.07 1.10
C SER A 171 -6.64 20.91 -0.06
N PRO A 172 -6.24 21.18 -1.32
CA PRO A 172 -7.15 20.99 -2.45
C PRO A 172 -7.39 19.50 -2.64
N SER A 173 -8.62 19.15 -3.05
CA SER A 173 -8.91 17.85 -3.64
C SER A 173 -8.10 17.63 -4.92
N TYR A 174 -7.99 16.38 -5.37
CA TYR A 174 -7.28 16.07 -6.60
C TYR A 174 -7.89 16.77 -7.82
N VAL A 175 -9.22 16.79 -7.90
CA VAL A 175 -9.96 17.46 -8.99
C VAL A 175 -9.70 18.98 -8.99
N GLU A 176 -9.67 19.63 -7.83
CA GLU A 176 -9.31 21.05 -7.73
C GLU A 176 -7.87 21.29 -8.17
N TYR A 177 -6.94 20.41 -7.79
CA TYR A 177 -5.56 20.49 -8.22
C TYR A 177 -5.41 20.39 -9.75
N LEU A 178 -6.12 19.46 -10.40
CA LEU A 178 -6.12 19.35 -11.86
C LEU A 178 -6.59 20.65 -12.51
N ARG A 179 -7.69 21.24 -12.03
CA ARG A 179 -8.19 22.54 -12.51
C ARG A 179 -7.17 23.66 -12.32
N MET A 180 -6.47 23.70 -11.19
CA MET A 180 -5.40 24.68 -10.94
C MET A 180 -4.22 24.52 -11.90
N LYS A 181 -3.87 23.28 -12.26
CA LYS A 181 -2.80 22.98 -13.22
C LYS A 181 -3.17 23.41 -14.64
N GLU A 182 -4.41 23.20 -15.05
CA GLU A 182 -4.94 23.62 -16.35
C GLU A 182 -5.12 25.15 -16.46
N ALA A 183 -5.48 25.81 -15.35
CA ALA A 183 -5.67 27.25 -15.30
C ALA A 183 -4.37 28.07 -15.33
N LYS A 184 -3.20 27.43 -15.16
CA LYS A 184 -1.91 28.09 -15.40
C LYS A 184 -1.66 28.13 -16.91
N PRO A 185 -1.67 29.31 -17.57
CA PRO A 185 -1.30 29.39 -18.98
C PRO A 185 0.14 28.88 -19.13
N LYS A 186 0.42 28.16 -20.22
CA LYS A 186 1.79 27.81 -20.62
C LYS A 186 2.59 29.12 -20.70
N SER A 187 3.50 29.31 -19.74
CA SER A 187 4.56 30.32 -19.78
C SER A 187 5.57 29.99 -20.86
#